data_AF-A0A2E0EPL3-F1
#
_entry.id   AF-A0A2E0EPL3-F1
#
_cell.length_a   1.000
_cell.length_b   1.000
_cell.length_c   1.000
_cell.angle_alpha   90.00
_cell.angle_beta   90.00
_cell.angle_gamma   90.00
#
_symmetry.space_group_name_H-M   'P 1'
#
loop_
_entity.id
_entity.type
_entity.pdbx_description
1 polymer ?
#
loop_
_entity_poly.entity_id
_entity_poly.type
_entity_poly.pdbx_seq_one_letter_code
_entity_poly.pdbx_strand_id
1 'polypeptide(L)'
;MVFMKYILTGILINLLMNGVAHASHHHDSESNKPSGDGHCAYMADNPFAGDPYKACRTNVSESFCKAFSEVGDGVVSILDPKYGAGDCPRESSIGSCERGGWEEVYYEDSNQGPMGVKFGCNFAGDWIKPNKD
;
A
#
# COMPACT_ATOMS: atom_id res chain seq x y z
N MET A 1 15.95 8.38 -53.70
CA MET A 1 15.10 9.03 -52.67
C MET A 1 14.17 8.01 -52.00
N VAL A 2 14.73 7.00 -51.31
CA VAL A 2 13.94 5.98 -50.60
C VAL A 2 14.43 5.81 -49.16
N PHE A 3 15.72 6.02 -48.90
CA PHE A 3 16.33 5.97 -47.56
C PHE A 3 15.82 7.05 -46.59
N MET A 4 15.47 8.25 -47.06
CA MET A 4 14.95 9.31 -46.18
C MET A 4 13.55 9.01 -45.63
N LYS A 5 12.80 8.14 -46.32
CA LYS A 5 11.41 7.82 -45.99
C LYS A 5 11.31 6.83 -44.82
N TYR A 6 12.33 5.99 -44.62
CA TYR A 6 12.35 5.00 -43.53
C TYR A 6 12.83 5.56 -42.18
N ILE A 7 13.64 6.63 -42.20
CA ILE A 7 14.15 7.27 -40.98
C ILE A 7 13.03 8.03 -40.25
N LEU A 8 12.15 8.70 -41.00
CA LEU A 8 10.99 9.39 -40.43
C LEU A 8 9.98 8.43 -39.78
N THR A 9 9.78 7.23 -40.34
CA THR A 9 8.86 6.23 -39.78
C THR A 9 9.39 5.61 -38.48
N GLY A 10 10.70 5.45 -38.33
CA GLY A 10 11.32 4.88 -37.11
C GLY A 10 11.27 5.81 -35.89
N ILE A 11 11.29 7.13 -36.11
CA ILE A 11 11.22 8.14 -35.05
C ILE A 11 9.78 8.27 -34.52
N LEU A 12 8.77 8.15 -35.39
CA LEU A 12 7.35 8.21 -35.00
C LEU A 12 6.92 7.04 -34.11
N ILE A 13 7.48 5.84 -34.30
CA ILE A 13 7.16 4.66 -33.47
C ILE A 13 7.79 4.80 -32.07
N ASN A 14 9.00 5.34 -31.95
CA ASN A 14 9.63 5.57 -30.64
C ASN A 14 8.97 6.71 -29.84
N LEU A 15 8.37 7.70 -30.50
CA LEU A 15 7.60 8.74 -29.80
C LEU A 15 6.27 8.22 -29.24
N LEU A 16 5.63 7.26 -29.92
CA LEU A 16 4.34 6.70 -29.47
C LEU A 16 4.50 5.71 -28.29
N MET A 17 5.68 5.10 -28.11
CA MET A 17 5.93 4.18 -26.99
C MET A 17 6.46 4.86 -25.72
N ASN A 18 6.91 6.12 -25.80
CA ASN A 18 7.32 6.91 -24.63
C ASN A 18 6.15 7.66 -23.95
N GLY A 19 4.95 7.62 -24.53
CA GLY A 19 3.77 8.36 -24.06
C GLY A 19 2.86 7.60 -23.10
N VAL A 20 3.20 6.37 -22.71
CA VAL A 20 2.35 5.57 -21.81
C VAL A 20 3.17 4.87 -20.73
N ALA A 21 4.05 5.61 -20.07
CA ALA A 21 4.23 5.38 -18.64
C ALA A 21 2.98 5.93 -17.92
N HIS A 22 1.83 5.28 -18.13
CA HIS A 22 0.80 5.29 -17.09
C HIS A 22 1.41 4.50 -15.94
N ALA A 23 2.23 5.17 -15.12
CA ALA A 23 2.25 4.84 -13.71
C ALA A 23 0.78 4.91 -13.30
N SER A 24 0.22 3.74 -13.04
CA SER A 24 -1.19 3.54 -12.79
C SER A 24 -1.63 4.50 -11.70
N HIS A 25 -2.39 5.54 -12.04
CA HIS A 25 -3.01 6.46 -11.09
C HIS A 25 -4.21 5.75 -10.43
N HIS A 26 -3.97 4.63 -9.75
CA HIS A 26 -4.99 3.86 -9.04
C HIS A 26 -5.02 4.12 -7.53
N HIS A 27 -4.33 5.15 -7.02
CA HIS A 27 -4.14 5.30 -5.56
C HIS A 27 -4.86 6.47 -4.88
N ASP A 28 -5.74 7.21 -5.57
CA ASP A 28 -6.55 8.28 -4.94
C ASP A 28 -7.93 7.79 -4.47
N SER A 29 -8.03 6.58 -3.92
CA SER A 29 -9.26 6.21 -3.21
C SER A 29 -9.39 7.07 -1.94
N GLU A 30 -10.63 7.41 -1.54
CA GLU A 30 -10.85 8.03 -0.22
C GLU A 30 -10.31 7.14 0.91
N SER A 31 -10.24 5.82 0.67
CA SER A 31 -9.58 4.91 1.59
C SER A 31 -8.08 5.08 1.68
N ASN A 32 -7.37 5.84 0.82
CA ASN A 32 -5.92 6.06 0.94
C ASN A 32 -5.55 7.38 1.63
N LYS A 33 -6.52 8.19 2.04
CA LYS A 33 -6.27 9.45 2.73
C LYS A 33 -6.27 9.26 4.25
N PRO A 34 -5.46 10.03 5.00
CA PRO A 34 -5.63 10.15 6.44
C PRO A 34 -7.04 10.65 6.77
N SER A 35 -7.67 10.10 7.79
CA SER A 35 -9.05 10.43 8.16
C SER A 35 -9.27 10.75 9.64
N GLY A 36 -8.23 10.66 10.49
CA GLY A 36 -8.35 10.96 11.92
C GLY A 36 -7.02 10.90 12.67
N ASP A 37 -7.10 10.74 13.99
CA ASP A 37 -5.98 10.72 14.94
C ASP A 37 -5.82 9.37 15.68
N GLY A 38 -6.66 8.39 15.35
CA GLY A 38 -6.57 7.03 15.86
C GLY A 38 -5.92 6.05 14.89
N HIS A 39 -6.04 4.77 15.21
CA HIS A 39 -5.58 3.66 14.38
C HIS A 39 -6.66 2.61 14.18
N CYS A 40 -6.45 1.75 13.18
CA CYS A 40 -7.28 0.59 12.90
C CYS A 40 -6.39 -0.65 12.78
N ALA A 41 -6.53 -1.60 13.70
CA ALA A 41 -5.84 -2.89 13.65
C ALA A 41 -6.73 -3.92 12.93
N TYR A 42 -6.15 -4.74 12.06
CA TYR A 42 -6.89 -5.70 11.23
C TYR A 42 -6.01 -6.86 10.79
N MET A 43 -6.64 -7.90 10.23
CA MET A 43 -5.98 -8.90 9.41
C MET A 43 -6.24 -8.58 7.94
N ALA A 44 -5.20 -8.53 7.13
CA ALA A 44 -5.30 -8.38 5.69
C ALA A 44 -5.14 -9.74 5.03
N ASP A 45 -6.17 -10.16 4.30
CA ASP A 45 -6.13 -11.36 3.46
C ASP A 45 -5.79 -10.94 2.02
N ASN A 46 -4.54 -11.20 1.65
CA ASN A 46 -4.02 -10.88 0.33
C ASN A 46 -4.07 -12.13 -0.55
N PRO A 47 -4.87 -12.14 -1.63
CA PRO A 47 -5.00 -13.33 -2.48
C PRO A 47 -3.69 -13.76 -3.17
N PHE A 48 -2.67 -12.90 -3.17
CA PHE A 48 -1.34 -13.18 -3.71
C PHE A 48 -0.34 -13.69 -2.65
N ALA A 49 -0.69 -13.58 -1.37
CA ALA A 49 0.18 -13.86 -0.25
C ALA A 49 -0.53 -14.89 0.64
N GLY A 50 -0.12 -16.16 0.54
CA GLY A 50 -0.90 -17.34 0.94
C GLY A 50 -1.73 -17.24 2.24
N ASP A 51 -1.14 -16.76 3.33
CA ASP A 51 -1.85 -16.59 4.60
C ASP A 51 -2.12 -15.11 4.93
N PRO A 52 -3.26 -14.79 5.57
CA PRO A 52 -3.55 -13.46 6.07
C PRO A 52 -2.48 -12.96 7.04
N TYR A 53 -2.24 -11.66 7.04
CA TYR A 53 -1.27 -11.01 7.91
C TYR A 53 -1.89 -9.94 8.79
N LYS A 54 -1.32 -9.76 9.98
CA LYS A 54 -1.71 -8.66 10.87
C LYS A 54 -1.10 -7.35 10.39
N ALA A 55 -1.93 -6.32 10.34
CA ALA A 55 -1.52 -4.96 10.07
C ALA A 55 -2.26 -3.97 10.97
N CYS A 56 -1.72 -2.75 11.04
CA CYS A 56 -2.38 -1.64 11.70
C CYS A 56 -2.15 -0.38 10.89
N ARG A 57 -3.23 0.36 10.65
CA ARG A 57 -3.20 1.60 9.91
C ARG A 57 -3.31 2.79 10.86
N THR A 58 -2.44 3.77 10.69
CA THR A 58 -2.43 5.01 11.48
C THR A 58 -3.32 6.10 10.86
N ASN A 59 -3.54 7.19 11.60
CA ASN A 59 -4.27 8.39 11.18
C ASN A 59 -5.67 8.11 10.59
N VAL A 60 -6.47 7.33 11.29
CA VAL A 60 -7.83 6.95 10.88
C VAL A 60 -8.88 7.39 11.88
N SER A 61 -10.06 7.71 11.36
CA SER A 61 -11.26 7.92 12.18
C SER A 61 -11.89 6.60 12.62
N GLU A 62 -12.63 6.63 13.72
CA GLU A 62 -13.44 5.49 14.17
C GLU A 62 -14.47 5.07 13.12
N SER A 63 -15.11 6.02 12.43
CA SER A 63 -16.05 5.75 11.35
C SER A 63 -15.40 5.03 10.18
N PHE A 64 -14.18 5.42 9.80
CA PHE A 64 -13.44 4.74 8.75
C PHE A 64 -13.15 3.29 9.14
N CYS A 65 -12.60 3.06 10.34
CA CYS A 65 -12.23 1.72 10.78
C CYS A 65 -13.44 0.77 10.84
N LYS A 66 -14.60 1.25 11.29
CA LYS A 66 -15.85 0.46 11.30
C LYS A 66 -16.32 0.06 9.90
N ALA A 67 -16.08 0.89 8.90
CA ALA A 67 -16.45 0.62 7.51
C ALA A 67 -15.33 -0.11 6.73
N PHE A 68 -14.15 -0.32 7.33
CA PHE A 68 -12.97 -0.69 6.56
C PHE A 68 -13.05 -2.09 5.95
N SER A 69 -13.75 -3.03 6.59
CA SER A 69 -14.04 -4.36 6.01
C SER A 69 -14.92 -4.29 4.75
N GLU A 70 -15.77 -3.28 4.63
CA GLU A 70 -16.68 -3.10 3.49
C GLU A 70 -16.02 -2.30 2.36
N VAL A 71 -15.27 -1.26 2.71
CA VAL A 71 -14.56 -0.40 1.75
C VAL A 71 -13.34 -1.13 1.18
N GLY A 72 -12.64 -1.89 2.02
CA GLY A 72 -11.39 -2.56 1.70
C GLY A 72 -10.24 -1.61 1.37
N ASP A 73 -9.11 -2.19 0.98
CA ASP A 73 -7.93 -1.48 0.45
C ASP A 73 -7.80 -1.66 -1.07
N GLY A 74 -8.90 -2.03 -1.75
CA GLY A 74 -8.98 -2.19 -3.21
C GLY A 74 -8.33 -3.46 -3.78
N VAL A 75 -7.42 -4.11 -3.05
CA VAL A 75 -6.71 -5.33 -3.50
C VAL A 75 -6.74 -6.45 -2.45
N VAL A 76 -6.76 -6.08 -1.17
CA VAL A 76 -6.79 -7.02 -0.05
C VAL A 76 -8.13 -6.96 0.67
N SER A 77 -8.57 -8.11 1.19
CA SER A 77 -9.75 -8.18 2.06
C SER A 77 -9.34 -7.81 3.48
N ILE A 78 -10.12 -6.93 4.11
CA ILE A 78 -9.86 -6.47 5.49
C ILE A 78 -10.78 -7.25 6.44
N LEU A 79 -10.16 -7.95 7.39
CA LEU A 79 -10.84 -8.81 8.35
C LEU A 79 -10.70 -8.25 9.77
N ASP A 80 -11.80 -8.31 10.52
CA ASP A 80 -11.89 -7.92 11.93
C ASP A 80 -11.26 -6.56 12.29
N PRO A 81 -11.60 -5.45 11.60
CA PRO A 81 -11.05 -4.15 11.91
C PRO A 81 -11.45 -3.68 13.31
N LYS A 82 -10.48 -3.20 14.08
CA LYS A 82 -10.65 -2.70 15.45
C LYS A 82 -10.01 -1.33 15.61
N TYR A 83 -10.82 -0.37 16.00
CA TYR A 83 -10.37 0.99 16.25
C TYR A 83 -9.67 1.10 17.61
N GLY A 84 -8.62 1.92 17.66
CA GLY A 84 -7.98 2.37 18.88
C GLY A 84 -7.61 3.86 18.79
N ALA A 85 -7.59 4.55 19.93
CA ALA A 85 -7.13 5.93 19.98
C ALA A 85 -5.60 6.01 19.89
N GLY A 86 -5.08 7.09 19.30
CA GLY A 86 -3.64 7.30 19.14
C GLY A 86 -3.00 6.41 18.07
N ASP A 87 -1.67 6.39 18.04
CA ASP A 87 -0.90 5.70 17.00
C ASP A 87 -0.94 4.16 17.15
N CYS A 88 -0.60 3.45 16.07
CA CYS A 88 -0.47 2.00 16.08
C CYS A 88 0.59 1.55 17.11
N PRO A 89 0.34 0.46 17.86
CA PRO A 89 1.35 -0.13 18.71
C PRO A 89 2.63 -0.46 17.93
N ARG A 90 3.79 -0.15 18.49
CA ARG A 90 5.09 -0.45 17.87
C ARG A 90 5.78 -1.67 18.47
N GLU A 91 5.28 -2.15 19.60
CA GLU A 91 5.72 -3.40 20.22
C GLU A 91 5.52 -4.56 19.22
N SER A 92 6.54 -5.41 19.05
CA SER A 92 6.58 -6.51 18.06
C SER A 92 6.42 -6.09 16.59
N SER A 93 6.59 -4.80 16.27
CA SER A 93 6.58 -4.36 14.88
C SER A 93 7.82 -4.89 14.16
N ILE A 94 7.61 -5.46 12.98
CA ILE A 94 8.70 -5.85 12.06
C ILE A 94 9.04 -4.74 11.06
N GLY A 95 8.29 -3.64 11.09
CA GLY A 95 8.44 -2.44 10.24
C GLY A 95 7.10 -1.86 9.81
N SER A 96 7.13 -0.75 9.09
CA SER A 96 5.94 -0.09 8.55
C SER A 96 6.15 0.41 7.12
N CYS A 97 5.05 0.72 6.44
CA CYS A 97 5.03 1.31 5.11
C CYS A 97 4.44 2.72 5.15
N GLU A 98 5.17 3.73 4.67
CA GLU A 98 4.64 5.09 4.49
C GLU A 98 3.64 5.14 3.33
N ARG A 99 2.50 5.82 3.52
CA ARG A 99 1.39 5.88 2.56
C ARG A 99 0.82 7.30 2.42
N GLY A 100 1.68 8.30 2.21
CA GLY A 100 1.25 9.68 1.94
C GLY A 100 0.48 10.33 3.10
N GLY A 101 1.03 10.23 4.32
CA GLY A 101 0.45 10.86 5.52
C GLY A 101 -0.21 9.89 6.50
N TRP A 102 -0.11 8.59 6.27
CA TRP A 102 -0.36 7.54 7.25
C TRP A 102 0.64 6.39 7.06
N GLU A 103 0.68 5.46 8.00
CA GLU A 103 1.55 4.29 7.96
C GLU A 103 0.76 3.00 8.11
N GLU A 104 1.15 1.97 7.36
CA GLU A 104 0.74 0.60 7.59
C GLU A 104 1.83 -0.14 8.39
N VAL A 105 1.56 -0.43 9.66
CA VAL A 105 2.47 -1.13 10.58
C VAL A 105 2.23 -2.64 10.51
N TYR A 106 3.29 -3.42 10.37
CA TYR A 106 3.26 -4.89 10.35
C TYR A 106 3.93 -5.49 11.58
N TYR A 107 3.51 -6.70 11.98
CA TYR A 107 3.87 -7.32 13.25
C TYR A 107 4.50 -8.71 13.09
N GLU A 108 5.26 -9.15 14.11
CA GLU A 108 5.98 -10.44 14.12
C GLU A 108 5.08 -11.66 13.99
N ASP A 109 3.86 -11.59 14.52
CA ASP A 109 2.87 -12.67 14.43
C ASP A 109 2.09 -12.69 13.10
N SER A 110 2.55 -11.90 12.13
CA SER A 110 2.13 -11.97 10.74
C SER A 110 2.70 -13.21 10.04
N ASN A 111 1.83 -14.00 9.41
CA ASN A 111 2.21 -15.22 8.69
C ASN A 111 3.11 -14.97 7.46
N GLN A 112 3.20 -13.72 6.97
CA GLN A 112 3.96 -13.35 5.76
C GLN A 112 5.45 -13.06 6.01
N GLY A 113 5.87 -12.96 7.28
CA GLY A 113 7.22 -12.58 7.65
C GLY A 113 7.69 -11.21 7.09
N PRO A 114 8.89 -10.72 7.44
CA PRO A 114 9.34 -9.38 7.07
C PRO A 114 9.56 -9.18 5.57
N MET A 115 9.92 -10.24 4.84
CA MET A 115 10.24 -10.14 3.41
C MET A 115 8.99 -9.95 2.55
N GLY A 116 7.88 -10.63 2.87
CA GLY A 116 6.63 -10.54 2.09
C GLY A 116 6.01 -9.15 2.20
N VAL A 117 5.85 -8.64 3.42
CA VAL A 117 5.24 -7.31 3.66
C VAL A 117 6.13 -6.17 3.15
N LYS A 118 7.46 -6.28 3.28
CA LYS A 118 8.39 -5.28 2.74
C LYS A 118 8.34 -5.24 1.21
N PHE A 119 8.26 -6.39 0.57
CA PHE A 119 8.14 -6.45 -0.88
C PHE A 119 6.86 -5.75 -1.33
N GLY A 120 5.71 -6.05 -0.70
CA GLY A 120 4.44 -5.36 -0.97
C GLY A 120 4.53 -3.85 -0.73
N CYS A 121 5.15 -3.43 0.37
CA CYS A 121 5.34 -2.02 0.68
C CYS A 121 6.08 -1.25 -0.42
N ASN A 122 7.18 -1.79 -0.96
CA ASN A 122 7.98 -1.08 -1.97
C ASN A 122 7.23 -0.79 -3.29
N PHE A 123 6.04 -1.37 -3.50
CA PHE A 123 5.15 -0.99 -4.62
C PHE A 123 4.19 0.16 -4.27
N ALA A 124 3.92 0.35 -2.98
CA ALA A 124 2.92 1.29 -2.47
C ALA A 124 3.52 2.49 -1.72
N GLY A 125 4.79 2.42 -1.30
CA GLY A 125 5.47 3.47 -0.55
C GLY A 125 6.84 3.04 0.00
N ASP A 126 7.35 3.84 0.95
CA ASP A 126 8.67 3.62 1.52
C ASP A 126 8.62 2.71 2.75
N TRP A 127 9.51 1.71 2.77
CA TRP A 127 9.67 0.84 3.92
C TRP A 127 10.44 1.52 5.06
N ILE A 128 9.82 1.58 6.23
CA ILE A 128 10.39 2.09 7.47
C ILE A 128 10.77 0.89 8.35
N LYS A 129 12.04 0.82 8.72
CA LYS A 129 12.54 -0.23 9.64
C LYS A 129 11.94 -0.01 11.03
N PRO A 130 11.67 -1.08 11.80
CA PRO A 130 11.20 -0.93 13.17
C PRO A 130 12.26 -0.21 14.00
N ASN A 131 11.83 0.77 14.78
CA ASN A 131 12.70 1.40 15.77
C ASN A 131 12.99 0.35 16.85
N LYS A 132 14.24 -0.13 16.86
CA LYS A 132 14.77 -0.89 17.99
C LYS A 132 15.27 0.15 18.97
N ASP A 133 14.51 0.38 20.03
CA ASP A 133 15.08 0.97 21.24
C ASP A 133 16.15 0.03 21.82
#